data_AF-A0A0F9P0M4-F1
#
_entry.id   AF-A0A0F9P0M4-F1
#
_cell.length_a   1.000
_cell.length_b   1.000
_cell.length_c   1.000
_cell.angle_alpha   90.00
_cell.angle_beta   90.00
_cell.angle_gamma   90.00
#
_symmetry.space_group_name_H-M   'P 1'
#
loop_
_entity.id
_entity.type
_entity.pdbx_description
1 polymer ?
#
loop_
_entity_poly.entity_id
_entity_poly.type
_entity_poly.pdbx_seq_one_letter_code
_entity_poly.pdbx_strand_id
1 'polypeptide(L)'
;MKEYFDEEGLLKVIKIFELSEEITKLTWNWNNYSDPVKETHELMDKGQKLFLEISEYEQRMGSKLSVHQRNKIHNAIEDLGKLIPYMKNKIKPHESLEKLAD
;
A
#
# COMPACT_ATOMS: atom_id res chain seq x y z
N MET A 1 9.07 33.98 7.78
CA MET A 1 9.49 32.59 7.48
C MET A 1 8.50 32.06 6.47
N LYS A 2 8.90 31.74 5.23
CA LYS A 2 7.99 31.18 4.22
C LYS A 2 7.74 29.72 4.64
N GLU A 3 6.48 29.37 4.86
CA GLU A 3 6.08 27.99 5.15
C GLU A 3 6.51 27.12 3.96
N TYR A 4 7.36 26.12 4.23
CA TYR A 4 7.80 25.20 3.19
C TYR A 4 6.68 24.19 2.94
N PHE A 5 5.96 24.41 1.84
CA PHE A 5 4.96 23.47 1.35
C PHE A 5 5.66 22.33 0.61
N ASP A 6 5.68 21.18 1.27
CA ASP A 6 6.26 19.94 0.78
C ASP A 6 5.30 19.25 -0.18
N GLU A 7 5.29 19.73 -1.41
CA GLU A 7 4.44 19.19 -2.49
C GLU A 7 4.79 17.73 -2.80
N GLU A 8 6.08 17.39 -2.76
CA GLU A 8 6.53 16.03 -3.05
C GLU A 8 6.05 15.03 -1.98
N GLY A 9 6.19 15.36 -0.70
CA GLY A 9 5.66 14.53 0.38
C GLY A 9 4.14 14.38 0.30
N LEU A 10 3.42 15.44 -0.08
CA LEU A 10 1.97 15.35 -0.34
C LEU A 10 1.65 14.37 -1.49
N LEU A 11 2.40 14.41 -2.59
CA LEU A 11 2.24 13.46 -3.68
C LEU A 11 2.50 12.00 -3.24
N LYS A 12 3.48 11.77 -2.36
CA LYS A 12 3.70 10.42 -1.77
C LYS A 12 2.49 9.97 -0.96
N VAL A 13 1.92 10.84 -0.12
CA VAL A 13 0.70 10.55 0.65
C VAL A 13 -0.47 10.20 -0.28
N ILE A 14 -0.68 10.96 -1.35
CA ILE A 14 -1.73 10.68 -2.34
C ILE A 14 -1.53 9.30 -2.99
N LYS A 15 -0.32 8.96 -3.44
CA LYS A 15 -0.02 7.64 -4.01
C LYS A 15 -0.30 6.49 -3.03
N ILE A 16 -0.04 6.69 -1.74
CA ILE A 16 -0.36 5.69 -0.70
C ILE A 16 -1.88 5.49 -0.60
N PHE A 17 -2.65 6.57 -0.64
CA PHE A 17 -4.12 6.48 -0.63
C PHE A 17 -4.68 5.81 -1.88
N GLU A 18 -4.17 6.15 -3.07
CA GLU A 18 -4.58 5.51 -4.33
C GLU A 18 -4.34 3.99 -4.29
N LEU A 19 -3.16 3.57 -3.83
CA LEU A 19 -2.85 2.14 -3.66
C LEU A 19 -3.77 1.47 -2.61
N SER A 20 -4.08 2.17 -1.52
CA SER A 20 -5.01 1.67 -0.50
C SER A 20 -6.42 1.46 -1.07
N GLU A 21 -6.88 2.37 -1.93
CA GLU A 21 -8.16 2.27 -2.62
C GLU A 21 -8.16 1.10 -3.61
N GLU A 22 -7.10 0.94 -4.42
CA GLU A 22 -6.95 -0.18 -5.35
C GLU A 22 -7.01 -1.54 -4.62
N ILE A 23 -6.25 -1.69 -3.53
CA ILE A 23 -6.26 -2.90 -2.70
C ILE A 23 -7.65 -3.17 -2.13
N THR A 24 -8.32 -2.13 -1.64
CA THR A 24 -9.65 -2.26 -1.05
C THR A 24 -10.67 -2.70 -2.11
N LYS A 25 -10.63 -2.12 -3.31
CA LYS A 25 -11.49 -2.49 -4.45
C LYS A 25 -11.26 -3.94 -4.87
N LEU A 26 -10.01 -4.37 -5.01
CA LEU A 26 -9.68 -5.76 -5.33
C LEU A 26 -10.20 -6.71 -4.25
N THR A 27 -9.95 -6.38 -2.98
CA THR A 27 -10.33 -7.23 -1.84
C THR A 27 -11.85 -7.42 -1.74
N TRP A 28 -12.62 -6.35 -1.92
CA TRP A 28 -14.09 -6.41 -1.86
C TRP A 28 -14.71 -7.08 -3.09
N ASN A 29 -14.14 -6.87 -4.27
CA ASN A 29 -14.66 -7.43 -5.52
C ASN A 29 -13.89 -8.66 -5.99
N TRP A 30 -13.22 -9.37 -5.09
CA TRP A 30 -12.28 -10.45 -5.41
C TRP A 30 -12.79 -11.43 -6.49
N ASN A 31 -14.04 -11.89 -6.36
CA ASN A 31 -14.64 -12.87 -7.27
C ASN A 31 -15.06 -12.30 -8.64
N ASN A 32 -15.02 -10.97 -8.81
CA ASN A 32 -15.36 -10.29 -10.06
C ASN A 32 -14.13 -10.04 -10.94
N TYR A 33 -12.92 -10.26 -10.42
CA TYR A 33 -11.69 -10.18 -11.19
C TYR A 33 -11.40 -11.51 -11.88
N SER A 34 -10.89 -11.45 -13.11
CA SER A 34 -10.53 -12.64 -13.88
C SER A 34 -9.35 -13.41 -13.27
N ASP A 35 -8.39 -12.71 -12.69
CA ASP A 35 -7.24 -13.28 -11.98
C ASP A 35 -6.85 -12.38 -10.78
N PRO A 36 -7.58 -12.46 -9.66
CA PRO A 36 -7.32 -11.59 -8.51
C PRO A 36 -5.97 -11.86 -7.84
N VAL A 37 -5.37 -13.04 -8.03
CA VAL A 37 -4.06 -13.39 -7.48
C VAL A 37 -2.96 -12.64 -8.23
N LYS A 38 -3.01 -12.65 -9.56
CA LYS A 38 -2.10 -11.83 -10.39
C LYS A 38 -2.23 -10.35 -10.07
N GLU A 39 -3.45 -9.84 -9.97
CA GLU A 39 -3.69 -8.43 -9.58
C GLU A 39 -3.08 -8.11 -8.21
N THR A 40 -3.18 -9.04 -7.25
CA THR A 40 -2.55 -8.83 -5.94
C THR A 40 -1.01 -8.76 -6.05
N HIS A 41 -0.39 -9.59 -6.90
CA HIS A 41 1.06 -9.47 -7.15
C HIS A 41 1.43 -8.08 -7.68
N GLU A 42 0.69 -7.58 -8.67
CA GLU A 42 0.94 -6.25 -9.25
C GLU A 42 0.79 -5.13 -8.20
N LEU A 43 -0.23 -5.21 -7.34
CA LEU A 43 -0.42 -4.24 -6.25
C LEU A 43 0.71 -4.31 -5.21
N MET A 44 1.24 -5.50 -4.91
CA MET A 44 2.38 -5.66 -4.00
C MET A 44 3.68 -5.11 -4.60
N ASP A 45 3.89 -5.30 -5.89
CA ASP A 45 5.03 -4.70 -6.60
C ASP A 45 4.94 -3.16 -6.61
N LYS A 46 3.74 -2.60 -6.83
CA LYS A 46 3.50 -1.15 -6.70
C LYS A 46 3.81 -0.66 -5.28
N GLY A 47 3.35 -1.38 -4.26
CA GLY A 47 3.62 -1.08 -2.86
C GLY A 47 5.12 -1.05 -2.55
N GLN A 48 5.86 -2.09 -2.96
CA GLN A 48 7.30 -2.16 -2.74
C GLN A 48 8.06 -1.00 -3.40
N LYS A 49 7.71 -0.66 -4.65
CA LYS A 49 8.31 0.49 -5.35
C LYS A 49 8.00 1.80 -4.63
N LEU A 50 6.76 1.99 -4.17
CA LEU A 50 6.36 3.18 -3.43
C LEU A 50 7.13 3.33 -2.10
N PHE A 51 7.34 2.23 -1.36
CA PHE A 51 8.16 2.24 -0.14
C PHE A 51 9.60 2.69 -0.40
N LEU A 52 10.20 2.24 -1.51
CA LEU A 52 11.53 2.67 -1.92
C LEU A 52 11.54 4.18 -2.26
N GLU A 53 10.59 4.63 -3.09
CA GLU A 53 10.45 6.04 -3.44
C GLU A 53 10.30 6.96 -2.22
N ILE A 54 9.56 6.51 -1.19
CA ILE A 54 9.38 7.26 0.06
C ILE A 54 10.70 7.30 0.84
N SER A 55 11.40 6.18 0.94
CA SER A 55 12.68 6.10 1.64
C SER A 55 13.73 7.03 1.02
N GLU A 56 13.83 7.04 -0.31
CA GLU A 56 14.72 7.94 -1.05
C GLU A 56 14.35 9.42 -0.85
N TYR A 57 13.04 9.71 -0.87
CA TYR A 57 12.51 11.03 -0.59
C TYR A 57 12.88 11.50 0.82
N GLU A 58 12.65 10.67 1.85
CA GLU A 58 12.96 11.03 3.24
C GLU A 58 14.46 11.24 3.47
N GLN A 59 15.31 10.43 2.83
CA GLN A 59 16.76 10.62 2.87
C GLN A 59 17.19 11.95 2.24
N ARG A 60 16.65 12.29 1.06
CA ARG A 60 16.96 13.55 0.37
C ARG A 60 16.47 14.77 1.15
N MET A 61 15.30 14.66 1.78
CA MET A 61 14.74 15.76 2.56
C MET A 61 15.44 15.92 3.90
N GLY A 62 15.82 14.82 4.55
CA GLY A 62 16.59 14.82 5.79
C GLY A 62 15.96 15.73 6.86
N SER A 63 16.72 16.73 7.31
CA SER A 63 16.29 17.68 8.33
C SER A 63 15.27 18.73 7.84
N LYS A 64 15.06 18.87 6.53
CA LYS A 64 14.04 19.77 5.97
C LYS A 64 12.62 19.22 6.16
N LEU A 65 12.49 17.91 6.36
CA LEU A 65 11.21 17.28 6.62
C LEU A 65 10.82 17.51 8.09
N SER A 66 9.77 18.30 8.29
CA SER A 66 9.23 18.51 9.63
C SER A 66 8.69 17.20 10.22
N VAL A 67 8.62 17.12 11.55
CA VAL A 67 8.01 15.99 12.26
C VAL A 67 6.57 15.77 11.79
N HIS A 68 5.83 16.85 11.56
CA HIS A 68 4.45 16.79 11.07
C HIS A 68 4.33 16.15 9.68
N GLN A 69 5.20 16.55 8.73
CA GLN A 69 5.21 15.98 7.38
C GLN A 69 5.61 14.50 7.40
N ARG A 70 6.64 14.14 8.18
CA ARG A 70 7.05 12.74 8.37
C ARG A 70 5.90 11.89 8.93
N ASN A 71 5.22 12.39 9.96
CA ASN A 71 4.09 11.68 10.58
C ASN A 71 2.94 11.45 9.60
N LYS A 72 2.64 12.40 8.70
CA LYS A 72 1.60 12.19 7.68
C LYS A 72 1.92 11.02 6.75
N ILE A 73 3.16 10.92 6.29
CA ILE A 73 3.61 9.83 5.42
C ILE A 73 3.57 8.50 6.17
N HIS A 74 4.13 8.46 7.39
CA HIS A 74 4.15 7.24 8.20
C HIS A 74 2.75 6.75 8.58
N ASN A 75 1.82 7.65 8.94
CA ASN A 75 0.45 7.27 9.25
C ASN A 75 -0.24 6.68 8.01
N ALA A 76 -0.05 7.28 6.83
CA ALA A 76 -0.60 6.75 5.59
C ALA A 76 -0.01 5.36 5.26
N ILE A 77 1.30 5.16 5.46
CA ILE A 77 1.96 3.86 5.33
C ILE A 77 1.35 2.83 6.28
N GLU A 78 1.14 3.21 7.54
CA GLU A 78 0.55 2.32 8.55
C GLU A 78 -0.86 1.89 8.14
N ASP A 79 -1.67 2.83 7.66
CA ASP A 79 -3.04 2.57 7.19
C ASP A 79 -3.06 1.66 5.96
N LEU A 80 -2.15 1.86 4.99
CA LEU A 80 -1.96 0.92 3.88
C LEU A 80 -1.56 -0.47 4.39
N GLY A 81 -0.66 -0.54 5.38
CA GLY A 81 -0.20 -1.78 6.00
C GLY A 81 -1.33 -2.58 6.65
N LYS A 82 -2.36 -1.92 7.20
CA LYS A 82 -3.55 -2.57 7.76
C LYS A 82 -4.37 -3.33 6.72
N LEU A 83 -4.17 -3.09 5.42
CA LEU A 83 -4.85 -3.82 4.34
C LEU A 83 -4.20 -5.18 4.02
N ILE A 84 -2.92 -5.36 4.36
CA ILE A 84 -2.15 -6.58 4.05
C ILE A 84 -2.81 -7.86 4.60
N PRO A 85 -3.30 -7.91 5.85
CA PRO A 85 -3.98 -9.11 6.38
C PRO A 85 -5.21 -9.52 5.56
N TYR A 86 -5.96 -8.57 5.00
CA TYR A 86 -7.14 -8.87 4.20
C TYR A 86 -6.78 -9.54 2.88
N MET A 87 -5.77 -9.01 2.18
CA MET A 87 -5.22 -9.66 0.97
C MET A 87 -4.69 -11.06 1.28
N LYS A 88 -3.91 -11.21 2.36
CA LYS A 88 -3.41 -12.52 2.80
C LYS A 88 -4.54 -13.52 3.01
N ASN A 89 -5.65 -13.11 3.61
CA ASN A 89 -6.80 -13.99 3.83
C ASN A 89 -7.48 -14.42 2.52
N LYS A 90 -7.45 -13.60 1.46
CA LYS A 90 -7.97 -13.94 0.14
C LYS A 90 -7.08 -14.90 -0.66
N ILE A 91 -5.77 -14.85 -0.44
CA ILE A 91 -4.78 -15.65 -1.18
C ILE A 91 -4.50 -17.02 -0.53
N LYS A 92 -4.90 -17.23 0.73
CA LYS A 92 -4.67 -18.49 1.44
C LYS A 92 -5.07 -19.68 0.55
N PRO A 93 -4.14 -20.60 0.24
CA PRO A 93 -4.46 -21.78 -0.55
C PRO A 93 -5.61 -22.53 0.10
N HIS A 94 -6.68 -22.81 -0.65
CA HIS A 94 -7.78 -23.67 -0.22
C HIS A 94 -7.35 -25.15 -0.17
N GLU A 95 -6.17 -25.48 0.38
CA GLU A 95 -5.68 -26.86 0.53
C GLU A 95 -6.52 -27.73 1.50
N SER A 96 -7.70 -27.26 1.93
CA SER A 96 -8.61 -28.00 2.80
C SER A 96 -9.83 -28.59 2.08
N LEU A 97 -10.03 -28.34 0.78
CA LEU A 97 -11.19 -28.86 0.05
C LEU A 97 -10.88 -30.07 -0.85
N GLU A 98 -9.62 -30.29 -1.25
CA GLU A 98 -9.23 -31.49 -2.01
C GLU A 98 -9.10 -32.75 -1.13
N LYS A 99 -9.03 -32.63 0.20
CA LYS A 99 -8.92 -33.78 1.12
C LYS A 99 -10.27 -34.35 1.61
N LEU A 100 -11.39 -33.85 1.09
CA LEU A 100 -12.74 -34.33 1.44
C LEU A 100 -13.45 -35.03 0.27
N ALA A 101 -12.76 -35.25 -0.85
CA ALA A 101 -13.30 -35.86 -2.06
C ALA A 101 -12.73 -37.26 -2.38
N ASP A 102 -12.02 -37.89 -1.43
CA ASP A 102 -11.60 -39.31 -1.48
C ASP A 102 -12.32 -40.15 -0.40
#